data_AF-A0A8T4N849-F1
#
_entry.id   AF-A0A8T4N849-F1
#
_cell.length_a   1.000
_cell.length_b   1.000
_cell.length_c   1.000
_cell.angle_alpha   90.00
_cell.angle_beta   90.00
_cell.angle_gamma   90.00
#
_symmetry.space_group_name_H-M   'P 1'
#
loop_
_entity.id
_entity.type
_entity.pdbx_description
1 polymer ?
#
loop_
_entity_poly.entity_id
_entity_poly.type
_entity_poly.pdbx_seq_one_letter_code
_entity_poly.pdbx_strand_id
1 'polypeptide(L)'
;MKISQETKDITRFFISLRGIFIMIILVIIFISINKVLIKFDQVYRVLGILIAFIGSLSISLIIPNLIMKHIILFKISKYKKENNPQVAIIIGYDTWRGLFVSSYLGVDYLIKAINQRGLNSKLYIRPTKREFNNIIKDSNIRILYLVGHGSKRGFSLNKKESIYYSDYANSNIVKDEINLYHCGHREGKNIIDYLVKKENRKKCFSANNKVMVISYVIRFYDLYKQESKKKGAKRGAQNN
;
A
#
# COMPACT_ATOMS: atom_id res chain seq x y z
N MET A 1 -6.39 -22.92 -10.42
CA MET A 1 -6.41 -21.51 -9.95
C MET A 1 -6.30 -20.60 -11.18
N LYS A 2 -7.37 -19.87 -11.56
CA LYS A 2 -7.35 -19.00 -12.75
C LYS A 2 -6.51 -17.76 -12.45
N ILE A 3 -5.37 -17.63 -13.12
CA ILE A 3 -4.51 -16.44 -13.06
C ILE A 3 -5.30 -15.27 -13.66
N SER A 4 -5.48 -14.18 -12.89
CA SER A 4 -6.28 -13.03 -13.33
C SER A 4 -5.63 -12.35 -14.54
N GLN A 5 -6.43 -11.69 -15.37
CA GLN A 5 -5.95 -10.97 -16.55
C GLN A 5 -4.88 -9.93 -16.19
N GLU A 6 -5.06 -9.22 -15.07
CA GLU A 6 -4.06 -8.28 -14.52
C GLU A 6 -2.70 -8.95 -14.23
N THR A 7 -2.71 -10.19 -13.75
CA THR A 7 -1.47 -10.92 -13.46
C THR A 7 -0.73 -11.26 -14.77
N LYS A 8 -1.47 -11.54 -15.85
CA LYS A 8 -0.90 -11.76 -17.18
C LYS A 8 -0.29 -10.48 -17.75
N ASP A 9 -0.94 -9.35 -17.54
CA ASP A 9 -0.45 -8.05 -18.06
C ASP A 9 0.81 -7.59 -17.33
N ILE A 10 0.89 -7.78 -16.01
CA ILE A 10 2.12 -7.55 -15.23
C ILE A 10 3.26 -8.46 -15.70
N THR A 11 2.97 -9.74 -15.96
CA THR A 11 3.98 -10.69 -16.43
C THR A 11 4.50 -10.31 -17.84
N ARG A 12 3.60 -9.88 -18.73
CA ARG A 12 3.95 -9.37 -20.06
C ARG A 12 4.83 -8.12 -19.99
N PHE A 13 4.54 -7.22 -19.05
CA PHE A 13 5.36 -6.03 -18.81
C PHE A 13 6.78 -6.38 -18.35
N PHE A 14 6.97 -7.38 -17.49
CA PHE A 14 8.31 -7.81 -17.09
C PHE A 14 9.06 -8.55 -18.21
N ILE A 15 8.35 -9.30 -19.06
CA ILE A 15 8.93 -9.94 -20.24
C ILE A 15 9.40 -8.88 -21.26
N SER A 16 8.62 -7.83 -21.51
CA SER A 16 9.03 -6.75 -22.40
C SER A 16 10.22 -5.97 -21.85
N LEU A 17 10.28 -5.74 -20.52
CA LEU A 17 11.43 -5.10 -19.88
C LEU A 17 12.73 -5.92 -20.04
N ARG A 18 12.65 -7.25 -19.93
CA ARG A 18 13.79 -8.15 -20.18
C ARG A 18 14.25 -8.10 -21.63
N GLY A 19 13.32 -8.04 -22.59
CA GLY A 19 13.63 -7.90 -24.01
C GLY A 19 14.41 -6.62 -24.32
N ILE A 20 14.00 -5.49 -23.73
CA ILE A 20 14.71 -4.21 -23.87
C ILE A 20 16.13 -4.30 -23.30
N PHE A 21 16.30 -4.94 -22.14
CA PHE A 21 17.62 -5.08 -21.50
C PHE A 21 18.59 -5.94 -22.33
N ILE A 22 18.10 -7.04 -22.90
CA ILE A 22 18.88 -7.91 -23.80
C ILE A 22 19.29 -7.15 -25.07
N MET A 23 18.37 -6.38 -25.66
CA MET A 23 18.67 -5.53 -26.82
C MET A 23 19.78 -4.51 -26.54
N ILE A 24 19.74 -3.85 -25.37
CA ILE A 24 20.79 -2.89 -24.97
C ILE A 24 22.16 -3.59 -24.83
N ILE A 25 22.21 -4.78 -24.23
CA ILE A 25 23.44 -5.57 -24.10
C ILE A 25 23.98 -5.96 -25.48
N LEU A 26 23.12 -6.43 -26.39
CA LEU A 26 23.52 -6.80 -27.75
C LEU A 26 24.07 -5.60 -28.54
N VAL A 27 23.47 -4.42 -28.38
CA VAL A 27 23.98 -3.17 -28.98
C VAL A 27 25.38 -2.82 -28.42
N ILE A 28 25.59 -2.93 -27.11
CA ILE A 28 26.90 -2.66 -26.48
C ILE A 28 27.96 -3.66 -26.97
N ILE A 29 27.62 -4.95 -27.07
CA ILE A 29 28.52 -6.00 -27.60
C ILE A 29 28.85 -5.71 -29.06
N PHE A 30 27.84 -5.39 -29.89
CA PHE A 30 28.03 -5.07 -31.30
C PHE A 30 28.97 -3.87 -31.52
N ILE A 31 28.80 -2.80 -30.74
CA ILE A 31 29.69 -1.62 -30.78
C ILE A 31 31.12 -2.01 -30.34
N SER A 32 31.23 -2.88 -29.33
CA SER A 32 32.52 -3.30 -28.79
C SER A 32 33.33 -4.17 -29.77
N ILE A 33 32.66 -5.04 -30.53
CA ILE A 33 33.28 -5.89 -31.56
C ILE A 33 33.73 -5.05 -32.76
N ASN A 34 32.96 -4.02 -33.14
CA ASN A 34 33.24 -3.19 -34.32
C ASN A 34 34.17 -1.98 -34.05
N LYS A 35 34.88 -1.95 -32.91
CA LYS A 35 35.78 -0.84 -32.52
C LYS A 35 36.88 -0.50 -33.53
N VAL A 36 37.24 -1.43 -34.41
CA VAL A 36 38.29 -1.27 -35.43
C VAL A 36 37.78 -0.50 -36.67
N LEU A 37 36.47 -0.47 -36.91
CA LEU A 37 35.86 0.13 -38.12
C LEU A 37 35.09 1.42 -37.84
N ILE A 38 34.73 1.69 -36.59
CA ILE A 38 33.87 2.81 -36.21
C ILE A 38 34.74 3.99 -35.77
N LYS A 39 34.67 5.10 -36.50
CA LYS A 39 35.33 6.35 -36.10
C LYS A 39 34.85 6.75 -34.70
N PHE A 40 35.77 7.23 -33.86
CA PHE A 40 35.53 7.57 -32.45
C PHE A 40 34.28 8.48 -32.24
N ASP A 41 34.00 9.39 -33.19
CA ASP A 41 32.80 10.25 -33.21
C ASP A 41 31.47 9.45 -33.24
N GLN A 42 31.40 8.36 -33.99
CA GLN A 42 30.18 7.55 -34.11
C GLN A 42 29.86 6.80 -32.81
N VAL A 43 30.88 6.39 -32.04
CA VAL A 43 30.69 5.75 -30.72
C VAL A 43 30.00 6.71 -29.75
N TYR A 44 30.43 7.97 -29.71
CA TYR A 44 29.80 9.00 -28.86
C TYR A 44 28.36 9.30 -29.27
N ARG A 45 28.05 9.33 -30.57
CA ARG A 45 26.66 9.52 -31.05
C ARG A 45 25.75 8.40 -30.59
N VAL A 46 26.18 7.14 -30.74
CA VAL A 46 25.36 5.98 -30.31
C VAL A 46 25.19 5.96 -28.79
N LEU A 47 26.25 6.24 -28.03
CA LEU A 47 26.17 6.34 -26.57
C LEU A 47 25.22 7.46 -26.14
N GLY A 48 25.27 8.62 -26.80
CA GLY A 48 24.36 9.74 -26.55
C GLY A 48 22.89 9.37 -26.80
N ILE A 49 22.59 8.68 -27.90
CA ILE A 49 21.23 8.18 -28.20
C ILE A 49 20.76 7.18 -27.13
N LEU A 50 21.63 6.26 -26.70
CA LEU A 50 21.29 5.27 -25.68
C LEU A 50 20.99 5.93 -24.33
N ILE A 51 21.81 6.90 -23.90
CA ILE A 51 21.60 7.67 -22.68
C ILE A 51 20.28 8.45 -22.76
N ALA A 52 20.02 9.12 -23.90
CA ALA A 52 18.76 9.84 -24.11
C ALA A 52 17.54 8.91 -24.07
N PHE A 53 17.64 7.71 -24.64
CA PHE A 53 16.58 6.71 -24.60
C PHE A 53 16.32 6.18 -23.18
N ILE A 54 17.37 5.80 -22.45
CA ILE A 54 17.25 5.34 -21.05
C ILE A 54 16.71 6.47 -20.17
N GLY A 55 17.17 7.70 -20.38
CA GLY A 55 16.66 8.89 -19.71
C GLY A 55 15.17 9.08 -19.96
N SER A 56 14.74 9.06 -21.22
CA SER A 56 13.33 9.18 -21.61
C SER A 56 12.46 8.07 -21.00
N LEU A 57 12.93 6.82 -21.02
CA LEU A 57 12.23 5.67 -20.46
C LEU A 57 12.13 5.73 -18.92
N SER A 58 13.16 6.26 -18.26
CA SER A 58 13.14 6.51 -16.82
C SER A 58 12.14 7.62 -16.47
N ILE A 59 12.13 8.72 -17.23
CA ILE A 59 11.19 9.83 -17.06
C ILE A 59 9.76 9.36 -17.26
N SER A 60 9.49 8.57 -18.31
CA SER A 60 8.14 8.06 -18.62
C SER A 60 7.60 7.07 -17.58
N LEU A 61 8.46 6.43 -16.79
CA LEU A 61 8.04 5.59 -15.67
C LEU A 61 7.95 6.34 -14.35
N ILE A 62 8.86 7.29 -14.09
CA ILE A 62 8.91 8.03 -12.82
C ILE A 62 7.81 9.08 -12.74
N ILE A 63 7.62 9.89 -13.80
CA ILE A 63 6.68 11.01 -13.78
C ILE A 63 5.23 10.54 -13.55
N PRO A 64 4.68 9.57 -14.30
CA PRO A 64 3.29 9.12 -14.08
C PRO A 64 3.07 8.53 -12.69
N ASN A 65 4.07 7.84 -12.13
CA ASN A 65 3.99 7.31 -10.76
C ASN A 65 3.94 8.45 -9.73
N LEU A 66 4.75 9.49 -9.89
CA LEU A 66 4.70 10.67 -9.01
C LEU A 66 3.36 11.41 -9.15
N ILE A 67 2.86 11.59 -10.37
CA ILE A 67 1.56 12.21 -10.65
C ILE A 67 0.44 11.39 -10.00
N MET A 68 0.38 10.09 -10.24
CA MET A 68 -0.62 9.18 -9.65
C MET A 68 -0.60 9.24 -8.12
N LYS A 69 0.59 9.20 -7.52
CA LYS A 69 0.76 9.36 -6.08
C LYS A 69 0.20 10.69 -5.58
N HIS A 70 0.50 11.80 -6.26
CA HIS A 70 -0.03 13.11 -5.91
C HIS A 70 -1.56 13.17 -6.02
N ILE A 71 -2.14 12.64 -7.10
CA ILE A 71 -3.59 12.57 -7.30
C ILE A 71 -4.26 11.77 -6.18
N ILE A 72 -3.71 10.60 -5.85
CA ILE A 72 -4.26 9.74 -4.79
C ILE A 72 -4.14 10.42 -3.43
N LEU A 73 -2.97 10.98 -3.11
CA LEU A 73 -2.77 11.74 -1.87
C LEU A 73 -3.73 12.92 -1.75
N PHE A 74 -3.96 13.65 -2.85
CA PHE A 74 -4.92 14.75 -2.90
C PHE A 74 -6.35 14.25 -2.70
N LYS A 75 -6.73 13.13 -3.32
CA LYS A 75 -8.05 12.51 -3.15
C LYS A 75 -8.31 12.10 -1.70
N ILE A 76 -7.33 11.46 -1.06
CA ILE A 76 -7.49 10.94 0.30
C ILE A 76 -7.25 12.00 1.39
N SER A 77 -6.57 13.11 1.08
CA SER A 77 -6.29 14.18 2.06
C SER A 77 -7.56 14.82 2.61
N LYS A 78 -8.66 14.78 1.86
CA LYS A 78 -9.99 15.26 2.27
C LYS A 78 -10.50 14.56 3.53
N TYR A 79 -10.07 13.32 3.77
CA TYR A 79 -10.47 12.52 4.94
C TYR A 79 -9.57 12.70 6.17
N LYS A 80 -8.68 13.70 6.16
CA LYS A 80 -7.82 14.02 7.31
C LYS A 80 -8.52 14.83 8.40
N LYS A 81 -9.63 15.51 8.10
CA LYS A 81 -10.23 16.55 8.96
C LYS A 81 -11.51 16.12 9.68
N GLU A 82 -11.67 14.84 9.97
CA GLU A 82 -12.82 14.39 10.75
C GLU A 82 -12.65 14.75 12.24
N ASN A 83 -13.71 15.29 12.84
CA ASN A 83 -13.77 15.55 14.27
C ASN A 83 -14.35 14.32 14.96
N ASN A 84 -13.73 13.91 16.07
CA ASN A 84 -14.16 12.76 16.86
C ASN A 84 -14.35 11.44 16.07
N PRO A 85 -13.29 10.91 15.43
CA PRO A 85 -13.39 9.70 14.62
C PRO A 85 -13.61 8.45 15.47
N GLN A 86 -14.49 7.55 15.01
CA GLN A 86 -14.66 6.21 15.57
C GLN A 86 -13.64 5.22 15.00
N VAL A 87 -13.15 5.51 13.80
CA VAL A 87 -12.21 4.67 13.04
C VAL A 87 -10.97 5.48 12.69
N ALA A 88 -9.79 4.95 13.00
CA ALA A 88 -8.53 5.51 12.51
C ALA A 88 -7.90 4.61 11.45
N ILE A 89 -7.57 5.22 10.32
CA ILE A 89 -6.84 4.59 9.22
C ILE A 89 -5.42 5.15 9.25
N ILE A 90 -4.45 4.32 9.59
CA ILE A 90 -3.05 4.70 9.75
C ILE A 90 -2.27 4.13 8.57
N ILE A 91 -1.83 5.00 7.68
CA ILE A 91 -0.93 4.65 6.58
C ILE A 91 0.51 4.83 7.04
N GLY A 92 1.21 3.72 7.22
CA GLY A 92 2.61 3.68 7.64
C GLY A 92 3.59 3.95 6.50
N TYR A 93 4.85 3.61 6.75
CA TYR A 93 5.90 3.69 5.75
C TYR A 93 5.79 2.55 4.73
N ASP A 94 6.20 2.83 3.50
CA ASP A 94 6.16 1.89 2.38
C ASP A 94 7.52 1.84 1.69
N THR A 95 8.22 0.71 1.80
CA THR A 95 9.65 0.56 1.45
C THR A 95 9.92 -0.25 0.18
N TRP A 96 8.90 -0.63 -0.61
CA TRP A 96 9.20 -1.44 -1.80
C TRP A 96 9.82 -0.60 -2.93
N ARG A 97 11.17 -0.51 -2.90
CA ARG A 97 12.08 -0.10 -3.98
C ARG A 97 11.69 1.16 -4.77
N GLY A 98 11.27 2.22 -4.07
CA GLY A 98 11.17 3.56 -4.68
C GLY A 98 10.15 3.72 -5.82
N LEU A 99 9.30 2.72 -6.08
CA LEU A 99 8.19 2.80 -7.04
C LEU A 99 6.89 2.96 -6.24
N PHE A 100 6.57 4.23 -6.01
CA PHE A 100 5.74 4.76 -4.94
C PHE A 100 4.26 4.92 -5.30
N VAL A 101 3.38 3.98 -4.96
CA VAL A 101 1.94 4.30 -4.73
C VAL A 101 1.26 3.33 -3.75
N SER A 102 1.97 2.30 -3.30
CA SER A 102 1.34 1.02 -3.04
C SER A 102 0.35 1.06 -1.86
N SER A 103 0.76 1.55 -0.69
CA SER A 103 -0.09 1.58 0.51
C SER A 103 -1.25 2.59 0.45
N TYR A 104 -1.27 3.49 -0.54
CA TYR A 104 -2.34 4.48 -0.72
C TYR A 104 -3.45 3.97 -1.65
N LEU A 105 -3.13 2.99 -2.50
CA LEU A 105 -4.08 2.43 -3.46
C LEU A 105 -5.24 1.74 -2.73
N GLY A 106 -6.46 2.01 -3.19
CA GLY A 106 -7.68 1.41 -2.66
C GLY A 106 -8.11 1.88 -1.27
N VAL A 107 -7.35 2.75 -0.60
CA VAL A 107 -7.75 3.32 0.70
C VAL A 107 -9.06 4.10 0.57
N ASP A 108 -9.35 4.67 -0.60
CA ASP A 108 -10.64 5.30 -0.88
C ASP A 108 -11.81 4.31 -0.87
N TYR A 109 -11.62 3.06 -1.34
CA TYR A 109 -12.62 2.01 -1.19
C TYR A 109 -12.83 1.63 0.29
N LEU A 110 -11.75 1.55 1.07
CA LEU A 110 -11.84 1.31 2.50
C LEU A 110 -12.67 2.41 3.20
N ILE A 111 -12.35 3.68 2.94
CA ILE A 111 -13.08 4.82 3.50
C ILE A 111 -14.55 4.79 3.10
N LYS A 112 -14.86 4.52 1.81
CA LYS A 112 -16.25 4.36 1.35
C LYS A 112 -16.98 3.24 2.07
N ALA A 113 -16.33 2.09 2.28
CA ALA A 113 -16.90 0.97 3.02
C ALA A 113 -17.21 1.35 4.47
N ILE A 114 -16.31 2.05 5.14
CA ILE A 114 -16.50 2.54 6.52
C ILE A 114 -17.68 3.53 6.58
N ASN A 115 -17.74 4.48 5.66
CA ASN A 115 -18.84 5.45 5.59
C ASN A 115 -20.19 4.76 5.30
N GLN A 116 -20.22 3.68 4.51
CA GLN A 116 -21.43 2.90 4.27
C GLN A 116 -21.93 2.16 5.51
N ARG A 117 -21.06 1.88 6.48
CA ARG A 117 -21.42 1.36 7.81
C ARG A 117 -21.93 2.45 8.75
N GLY A 118 -21.90 3.72 8.35
CA GLY A 118 -22.32 4.86 9.18
C GLY A 118 -21.29 5.25 10.24
N LEU A 119 -20.02 4.91 10.04
CA LEU A 119 -18.95 5.22 10.99
C LEU A 119 -18.09 6.39 10.50
N ASN A 120 -17.70 7.26 11.43
CA ASN A 120 -16.79 8.37 11.14
C ASN A 120 -15.34 7.89 11.15
N SER A 121 -14.58 8.23 10.12
CA SER A 121 -13.18 7.80 9.97
C SER A 121 -12.23 8.96 9.75
N LYS A 122 -11.00 8.82 10.28
CA LYS A 122 -9.91 9.78 10.06
C LYS A 122 -8.67 9.09 9.53
N LEU A 123 -8.06 9.72 8.53
CA LEU A 123 -6.83 9.26 7.91
C LEU A 123 -5.59 9.90 8.52
N TYR A 124 -4.65 9.07 8.96
CA TYR A 124 -3.35 9.47 9.50
C TYR A 124 -2.25 8.94 8.58
N ILE A 125 -1.49 9.85 7.96
CA ILE A 125 -0.45 9.49 7.00
C ILE A 125 0.91 9.67 7.67
N ARG A 126 1.62 8.55 7.85
CA ARG A 126 2.97 8.47 8.42
C ARG A 126 3.10 9.23 9.75
N PRO A 127 2.24 8.95 10.73
CA PRO A 127 2.31 9.63 12.02
C PRO A 127 3.67 9.37 12.69
N THR A 128 4.04 10.25 13.60
CA THR A 128 5.13 10.01 14.55
C THR A 128 4.74 8.94 15.58
N LYS A 129 5.72 8.36 16.29
CA LYS A 129 5.43 7.42 17.40
C LYS A 129 4.55 8.08 18.47
N ARG A 130 4.76 9.37 18.76
CA ARG A 130 3.93 10.15 19.69
C ARG A 130 2.49 10.27 19.21
N GLU A 131 2.28 10.66 17.96
CA GLU A 131 0.94 10.77 17.37
C GLU A 131 0.23 9.42 17.34
N PHE A 132 0.93 8.36 16.94
CA PHE A 132 0.40 7.00 17.00
C PHE A 132 -0.08 6.63 18.40
N ASN A 133 0.72 6.89 19.42
CA ASN A 133 0.37 6.62 20.81
C ASN A 133 -0.86 7.41 21.27
N ASN A 134 -1.01 8.67 20.82
CA ASN A 134 -2.20 9.47 21.12
C ASN A 134 -3.44 8.87 20.44
N ILE A 135 -3.34 8.46 19.17
CA ILE A 135 -4.43 7.84 18.40
C ILE A 135 -4.92 6.55 19.05
N ILE A 136 -4.02 5.67 19.49
CA ILE A 136 -4.43 4.41 20.13
C ILE A 136 -4.98 4.63 21.54
N LYS A 137 -4.57 5.68 22.26
CA LYS A 137 -5.08 6.00 23.59
C LYS A 137 -6.45 6.66 23.56
N ASP A 138 -6.79 7.29 22.44
CA ASP A 138 -8.11 7.88 22.24
C ASP A 138 -9.21 6.82 22.38
N SER A 139 -10.10 7.01 23.36
CA SER A 139 -11.19 6.11 23.68
C SER A 139 -12.31 6.10 22.62
N ASN A 140 -12.43 7.19 21.86
CA ASN A 140 -13.46 7.33 20.82
C ASN A 140 -13.10 6.53 19.58
N ILE A 141 -11.80 6.37 19.31
CA ILE A 141 -11.30 5.52 18.22
C ILE A 141 -11.40 4.06 18.65
N ARG A 142 -12.47 3.37 18.25
CA ARG A 142 -12.72 1.97 18.59
C ARG A 142 -12.12 0.99 17.58
N ILE A 143 -11.94 1.43 16.33
CA ILE A 143 -11.48 0.59 15.21
C ILE A 143 -10.19 1.16 14.61
N LEU A 144 -9.20 0.30 14.39
CA LEU A 144 -7.92 0.66 13.79
C LEU A 144 -7.69 -0.11 12.47
N TYR A 145 -7.21 0.60 11.46
CA TYR A 145 -6.67 0.02 10.23
C TYR A 145 -5.20 0.42 10.11
N LEU A 146 -4.28 -0.55 10.13
CA LEU A 146 -2.85 -0.32 9.94
C LEU A 146 -2.45 -0.78 8.54
N VAL A 147 -2.14 0.16 7.64
CA VAL A 147 -1.84 -0.09 6.22
C VAL A 147 -0.41 0.32 5.91
N GLY A 148 0.45 -0.62 5.50
CA GLY A 148 1.84 -0.29 5.16
C GLY A 148 2.81 -1.46 5.32
N HIS A 149 4.06 -1.14 5.67
CA HIS A 149 5.05 -2.16 6.01
C HIS A 149 5.11 -2.42 7.50
N GLY A 150 5.41 -3.66 7.82
CA GLY A 150 5.51 -4.14 9.18
C GLY A 150 6.00 -5.58 9.21
N SER A 151 6.02 -6.12 10.41
CA SER A 151 6.25 -7.53 10.70
C SER A 151 5.17 -8.00 11.67
N LYS A 152 5.17 -9.28 12.04
CA LYS A 152 4.24 -9.75 13.08
C LYS A 152 4.45 -9.07 14.44
N ARG A 153 5.62 -8.47 14.69
CA ARG A 153 6.00 -7.84 15.98
C ARG A 153 5.92 -6.32 15.97
N GLY A 154 5.66 -5.69 14.84
CA GLY A 154 5.72 -4.23 14.77
C GLY A 154 5.27 -3.65 13.43
N PHE A 155 5.14 -2.34 13.40
CA PHE A 155 4.65 -1.59 12.25
C PHE A 155 5.53 -0.36 12.01
N SER A 156 5.91 -0.14 10.76
CA SER A 156 6.73 1.01 10.38
C SER A 156 5.83 2.22 10.16
N LEU A 157 5.97 3.24 11.00
CA LEU A 157 5.14 4.43 10.94
C LEU A 157 5.64 5.40 9.87
N ASN A 158 6.95 5.68 9.87
CA ASN A 158 7.60 6.58 8.94
C ASN A 158 9.03 6.10 8.67
N LYS A 159 9.85 6.92 7.99
CA LYS A 159 11.24 6.56 7.63
C LYS A 159 12.15 6.32 8.84
N LYS A 160 11.86 6.97 9.98
CA LYS A 160 12.72 7.00 11.16
C LYS A 160 12.14 6.19 12.33
N GLU A 161 10.84 5.99 12.35
CA GLU A 161 10.14 5.44 13.51
C GLU A 161 9.31 4.21 13.15
N SER A 162 9.34 3.23 14.06
CA SER A 162 8.50 2.05 14.08
C SER A 162 7.96 1.83 15.49
N ILE A 163 6.88 1.08 15.59
CA ILE A 163 6.36 0.59 16.88
C ILE A 163 6.59 -0.90 17.02
N TYR A 164 6.83 -1.34 18.24
CA TYR A 164 6.81 -2.75 18.61
C TYR A 164 5.51 -3.03 19.36
N TYR A 165 4.85 -4.14 19.02
CA TYR A 165 3.56 -4.47 19.61
C TYR A 165 3.68 -4.90 21.08
N SER A 166 4.84 -5.42 21.47
CA SER A 166 5.16 -5.74 22.86
C SER A 166 5.15 -4.51 23.78
N ASP A 167 5.36 -3.30 23.24
CA ASP A 167 5.28 -2.05 24.01
C ASP A 167 3.88 -1.85 24.64
N TYR A 168 2.86 -2.57 24.15
CA TYR A 168 1.48 -2.48 24.59
C TYR A 168 1.01 -3.66 25.45
N ALA A 169 1.90 -4.58 25.83
CA ALA A 169 1.55 -5.81 26.54
C ALA A 169 0.84 -5.58 27.88
N ASN A 170 1.22 -4.51 28.60
CA ASN A 170 0.66 -4.14 29.90
C ASN A 170 -0.19 -2.87 29.82
N SER A 171 -0.70 -2.52 28.63
CA SER A 171 -1.51 -1.32 28.46
C SER A 171 -2.97 -1.59 28.83
N ASN A 172 -3.63 -0.61 29.44
CA ASN A 172 -5.08 -0.64 29.71
C ASN A 172 -5.91 -0.22 28.47
N ILE A 173 -5.28 -0.13 27.30
CA ILE A 173 -5.91 0.33 26.07
C ILE A 173 -6.72 -0.82 25.48
N VAL A 174 -7.99 -0.56 25.15
CA VAL A 174 -8.88 -1.56 24.55
C VAL A 174 -9.50 -1.02 23.26
N LYS A 175 -9.37 -1.79 22.19
CA LYS A 175 -10.00 -1.56 20.89
C LYS A 175 -11.00 -2.68 20.57
N ASP A 176 -12.02 -2.34 19.79
CA ASP A 176 -13.03 -3.32 19.36
C ASP A 176 -12.51 -4.12 18.17
N GLU A 177 -11.82 -3.46 17.23
CA GLU A 177 -11.34 -4.08 16.01
C GLU A 177 -9.99 -3.49 15.60
N ILE A 178 -9.05 -4.36 15.22
CA ILE A 178 -7.80 -3.93 14.59
C ILE A 178 -7.60 -4.76 13.32
N ASN A 179 -7.34 -4.06 12.21
CA ASN A 179 -7.15 -4.67 10.90
C ASN A 179 -5.75 -4.36 10.38
N LEU A 180 -4.94 -5.39 10.21
CA LEU A 180 -3.54 -5.32 9.84
C LEU A 180 -3.36 -5.63 8.34
N TYR A 181 -3.06 -4.61 7.57
CA TYR A 181 -2.74 -4.65 6.14
C TYR A 181 -1.25 -4.35 5.94
N HIS A 182 -0.42 -5.21 6.52
CA HIS A 182 1.04 -5.24 6.34
C HIS A 182 1.54 -6.68 6.38
N CYS A 183 2.81 -6.91 6.02
CA CYS A 183 3.41 -8.24 6.09
C CYS A 183 3.44 -8.75 7.53
N GLY A 184 2.93 -9.96 7.79
CA GLY A 184 2.88 -10.60 9.11
C GLY A 184 3.89 -11.73 9.29
N HIS A 185 5.06 -11.66 8.65
CA HIS A 185 6.06 -12.73 8.71
C HIS A 185 6.52 -13.07 10.14
N ARG A 186 6.78 -14.37 10.38
CA ARG A 186 7.33 -15.03 11.60
C ARG A 186 6.31 -15.36 12.69
N GLU A 187 6.77 -16.04 13.75
CA GLU A 187 5.97 -16.37 14.94
C GLU A 187 5.95 -15.22 15.97
N GLY A 188 4.89 -15.18 16.79
CA GLY A 188 4.69 -14.17 17.84
C GLY A 188 3.27 -13.58 17.92
N LYS A 189 3.01 -12.83 18.99
CA LYS A 189 1.78 -12.06 19.20
C LYS A 189 1.82 -10.76 18.40
N ASN A 190 0.67 -10.36 17.85
CA ASN A 190 0.51 -9.08 17.15
C ASN A 190 -0.29 -8.09 18.02
N ILE A 191 -0.47 -6.85 17.55
CA ILE A 191 -1.18 -5.81 18.32
C ILE A 191 -2.64 -6.16 18.66
N ILE A 192 -3.32 -7.00 17.86
CA ILE A 192 -4.67 -7.51 18.17
C ILE A 192 -4.64 -8.32 19.47
N ASP A 193 -3.57 -9.09 19.70
CA ASP A 193 -3.45 -9.95 20.88
C ASP A 193 -3.31 -9.15 22.18
N TYR A 194 -2.83 -7.91 22.10
CA TYR A 194 -2.61 -7.02 23.22
C TYR A 194 -3.77 -6.04 23.44
N LEU A 195 -4.32 -5.48 22.36
CA LEU A 195 -5.29 -4.38 22.45
C LEU A 195 -6.75 -4.80 22.22
N VAL A 196 -7.03 -6.04 21.79
CA VAL A 196 -8.40 -6.51 21.51
C VAL A 196 -8.78 -7.68 22.41
N LYS A 197 -9.94 -7.56 23.05
CA LYS A 197 -10.53 -8.62 23.88
C LYS A 197 -10.78 -9.88 23.05
N LYS A 198 -10.61 -11.07 23.64
CA LYS A 198 -10.63 -12.37 22.93
C LYS A 198 -11.90 -12.57 22.09
N GLU A 199 -13.05 -12.20 22.63
CA GLU A 199 -14.37 -12.30 22.01
C GLU A 199 -14.52 -11.44 20.73
N ASN A 200 -13.75 -10.36 20.62
CA ASN A 200 -13.78 -9.44 19.48
C ASN A 200 -12.73 -9.78 18.40
N ARG A 201 -11.76 -10.66 18.69
CA ARG A 201 -10.67 -10.97 17.74
C ARG A 201 -11.16 -11.56 16.42
N LYS A 202 -12.31 -12.23 16.42
CA LYS A 202 -12.95 -12.76 15.19
C LYS A 202 -13.36 -11.68 14.18
N LYS A 203 -13.52 -10.43 14.63
CA LYS A 203 -13.82 -9.27 13.77
C LYS A 203 -12.56 -8.64 13.17
N CYS A 204 -11.40 -8.95 13.74
CA CYS A 204 -10.12 -8.40 13.31
C CYS A 204 -9.60 -9.09 12.06
N PHE A 205 -8.74 -8.39 11.33
CA PHE A 205 -8.03 -8.95 10.19
C PHE A 205 -6.52 -8.92 10.44
N SER A 206 -5.84 -10.02 10.17
CA SER A 206 -4.37 -10.08 10.18
C SER A 206 -3.88 -10.90 9.01
N ALA A 207 -2.99 -10.30 8.23
CA ALA A 207 -2.31 -10.96 7.12
C ALA A 207 -1.17 -11.86 7.63
N ASN A 208 -1.31 -13.18 7.50
CA ASN A 208 -0.29 -14.14 7.98
C ASN A 208 0.96 -14.24 7.08
N ASN A 209 0.89 -13.80 5.81
CA ASN A 209 1.94 -14.03 4.81
C ASN A 209 2.45 -12.74 4.14
N LYS A 210 3.36 -12.88 3.17
CA LYS A 210 3.79 -11.83 2.22
C LYS A 210 2.55 -11.39 1.43
N VAL A 211 1.75 -10.51 2.02
CA VAL A 211 0.60 -9.96 1.33
C VAL A 211 1.13 -8.84 0.45
N MET A 212 1.00 -9.07 -0.87
CA MET A 212 1.29 -8.03 -1.85
C MET A 212 0.24 -6.94 -1.73
N VAL A 213 0.65 -5.72 -2.05
CA VAL A 213 -0.20 -4.53 -1.98
C VAL A 213 -1.51 -4.71 -2.74
N ILE A 214 -1.45 -5.36 -3.91
CA ILE A 214 -2.62 -5.68 -4.74
C ILE A 214 -3.70 -6.41 -3.93
N SER A 215 -3.31 -7.29 -3.03
CA SER A 215 -4.25 -8.02 -2.18
C SER A 215 -4.98 -7.10 -1.18
N TYR A 216 -4.35 -6.02 -0.71
CA TYR A 216 -5.04 -5.01 0.11
C TYR A 216 -6.06 -4.25 -0.71
N VAL A 217 -5.69 -3.83 -1.92
CA VAL A 217 -6.58 -3.09 -2.84
C VAL A 217 -7.83 -3.92 -3.16
N ILE A 218 -7.64 -5.19 -3.57
CA ILE A 218 -8.74 -6.11 -3.85
C ILE A 218 -9.63 -6.27 -2.62
N ARG A 219 -9.03 -6.44 -1.44
CA ARG A 219 -9.79 -6.62 -0.21
C ARG A 219 -10.58 -5.37 0.18
N PHE A 220 -10.02 -4.18 0.01
CA PHE A 220 -10.74 -2.93 0.24
C PHE A 220 -11.92 -2.77 -0.73
N TYR A 221 -11.73 -3.15 -1.99
CA TYR A 221 -12.80 -3.17 -2.98
C TYR A 221 -13.91 -4.18 -2.63
N ASP A 222 -13.53 -5.39 -2.20
CA ASP A 222 -14.49 -6.42 -1.79
C ASP A 222 -15.31 -5.98 -0.57
N LEU A 223 -14.66 -5.36 0.43
CA LEU A 223 -15.34 -4.76 1.57
C LEU A 223 -16.37 -3.72 1.12
N TYR A 224 -15.97 -2.81 0.24
CA TYR A 224 -16.87 -1.80 -0.32
C TYR A 224 -18.06 -2.43 -1.07
N LYS A 225 -17.82 -3.46 -1.88
CA LYS A 225 -18.88 -4.16 -2.63
C LYS A 225 -19.85 -4.88 -1.71
N GLN A 226 -19.34 -5.53 -0.66
CA GLN A 226 -20.17 -6.20 0.35
C GLN A 226 -21.08 -5.22 1.08
N GLU A 227 -20.54 -4.08 1.54
CA GLU A 227 -21.34 -3.06 2.22
C GLU A 227 -22.37 -2.40 1.28
N SER A 228 -22.01 -2.20 0.00
CA SER A 228 -22.93 -1.69 -1.02
C SER A 228 -24.12 -2.61 -1.24
N LYS A 229 -23.89 -3.94 -1.30
CA LYS A 229 -24.96 -4.95 -1.43
C LYS A 229 -25.89 -4.95 -0.21
N LYS A 230 -25.33 -4.90 1.00
CA LYS A 230 -26.14 -4.83 2.24
C LYS A 230 -27.03 -3.60 2.27
N LYS A 231 -26.52 -2.45 1.84
CA LYS A 231 -27.30 -1.20 1.78
C LYS A 231 -28.41 -1.26 0.74
N GLY A 232 -28.16 -1.90 -0.41
CA GLY A 232 -29.19 -2.15 -1.43
C GLY A 232 -30.31 -3.06 -0.93
N ALA A 233 -29.97 -4.17 -0.28
CA ALA A 233 -30.94 -5.10 0.30
C ALA A 233 -31.83 -4.43 1.37
N LYS A 234 -31.24 -3.61 2.24
CA LYS A 234 -32.00 -2.85 3.26
C LYS A 234 -33.01 -1.87 2.64
N ARG A 235 -32.66 -1.22 1.53
CA ARG A 235 -33.57 -0.30 0.83
C ARG A 235 -34.71 -1.05 0.13
N GLY A 236 -34.44 -2.20 -0.49
CA GLY A 236 -35.47 -3.04 -1.10
C GLY A 236 -36.49 -3.55 -0.08
N ALA A 237 -36.03 -3.90 1.13
CA ALA A 237 -36.91 -4.35 2.22
C ALA A 237 -37.73 -3.23 2.89
N GLN A 238 -37.40 -1.95 2.67
CA GLN A 238 -38.18 -0.81 3.19
C GLN A 238 -39.24 -0.30 2.20
N ASN A 239 -39.16 -0.74 0.93
CA ASN A 239 -40.07 -0.33 -0.13
C ASN A 239 -41.11 -1.41 -0.48
N ASN A 240 -41.08 -2.54 0.23
CA ASN A 240 -42.08 -3.61 0.19
C ASN A 240 -42.83 -3.62 1.53
#